data_AF-A0A433JPE3-F1
#
_entry.id   AF-A0A433JPE3-F1
#
_cell.length_a   1.000
_cell.length_b   1.000
_cell.length_c   1.000
_cell.angle_alpha   90.00
_cell.angle_beta   90.00
_cell.angle_gamma   90.00
#
_symmetry.space_group_name_H-M   'P 1'
#
loop_
_entity.id
_entity.type
_entity.pdbx_description
1 polymer ?
#
loop_
_entity_poly.entity_id
_entity_poly.type
_entity_poly.pdbx_seq_one_letter_code
_entity_poly.pdbx_strand_id
1 'polypeptide(L)'
;MHSALIPWLDPEHIILQAGPWALLVVCLIVFAETGLLVGFLLPGDTLLIITGLFAFHPGLGFPPWVVALAIGLAAFLGGEVGYLIGHKAGPKIFERKESGLFSIENVERTNAFFTRFGGLAVIVARFVPIVRTFAPVAAGVGHMDYRKYTFYNLIGAVVWGAGLTFAGYLLGYIPPVADFVRNYIDIILLAAVVLTLAPTIYHYVQSSRKAKRKAAAGEDVETDPTEAEELVLDGTLFDQDKDNDRPGRTRGA
;
A
#
# COMPACT_ATOMS: atom_id res chain seq x y z
N MET A 1 -17.70 4.44 -36.61
CA MET A 1 -17.75 3.01 -36.97
C MET A 1 -16.91 2.28 -35.94
N HIS A 2 -17.56 1.74 -34.91
CA HIS A 2 -16.91 0.96 -33.87
C HIS A 2 -16.75 -0.48 -34.37
N SER A 3 -15.52 -0.92 -34.52
CA SER A 3 -15.20 -2.33 -34.71
C SER A 3 -14.63 -2.84 -33.40
N ALA A 4 -15.50 -3.08 -32.42
CA ALA A 4 -15.17 -3.93 -31.30
C ALA A 4 -14.82 -5.31 -31.87
N LEU A 5 -13.60 -5.78 -31.65
CA LEU A 5 -13.11 -7.06 -32.18
C LEU A 5 -13.87 -8.27 -31.58
N ILE A 6 -14.67 -8.05 -30.54
CA ILE A 6 -15.37 -9.09 -29.79
C ILE A 6 -16.68 -8.50 -29.20
N PRO A 7 -17.88 -8.86 -29.68
CA PRO A 7 -19.17 -8.27 -29.26
C PRO A 7 -19.53 -8.46 -27.78
N TRP A 8 -19.00 -9.50 -27.13
CA TRP A 8 -19.17 -9.76 -25.70
C TRP A 8 -18.11 -9.09 -24.81
N LEU A 9 -17.16 -8.37 -25.41
CA LEU A 9 -16.12 -7.62 -24.73
C LEU A 9 -16.32 -6.10 -24.89
N ASP A 10 -17.50 -5.67 -25.35
CA ASP A 10 -17.84 -4.25 -25.41
C ASP A 10 -17.94 -3.69 -23.99
N PRO A 11 -17.03 -2.77 -23.59
CA PRO A 11 -17.00 -2.23 -22.24
C PRO A 11 -18.33 -1.58 -21.85
N GLU A 12 -19.02 -0.97 -22.82
CA GLU A 12 -20.33 -0.36 -22.60
C GLU A 12 -21.40 -1.40 -22.24
N HIS A 13 -21.41 -2.57 -22.87
CA HIS A 13 -22.37 -3.65 -22.57
C HIS A 13 -22.06 -4.36 -21.25
N ILE A 14 -20.78 -4.58 -20.94
CA ILE A 14 -20.34 -5.15 -19.66
C ILE A 14 -20.66 -4.17 -18.52
N ILE A 15 -20.41 -2.87 -18.69
CA ILE A 15 -20.66 -1.87 -17.64
C ILE A 15 -22.17 -1.67 -17.41
N LEU A 16 -22.98 -1.66 -18.48
CA LEU A 16 -24.45 -1.55 -18.38
C LEU A 16 -25.12 -2.80 -17.79
N GLN A 17 -24.59 -4.01 -18.03
CA GLN A 17 -25.08 -5.23 -17.37
C GLN A 17 -24.49 -5.45 -15.98
N ALA A 18 -23.26 -5.00 -15.74
CA ALA A 18 -22.60 -5.19 -14.46
C ALA A 18 -23.16 -4.26 -13.39
N GLY A 19 -23.49 -3.00 -13.68
CA GLY A 19 -24.14 -2.07 -12.74
C GLY A 19 -23.59 -2.19 -11.29
N PRO A 20 -24.34 -2.76 -10.32
CA PRO A 20 -23.86 -3.01 -8.95
C PRO A 20 -22.64 -3.93 -8.82
N TRP A 21 -22.52 -4.92 -9.70
CA TRP A 21 -21.39 -5.86 -9.72
C TRP A 21 -20.08 -5.19 -10.12
N ALA A 22 -20.12 -4.17 -11.00
CA ALA A 22 -18.93 -3.40 -11.34
C ALA A 22 -18.39 -2.66 -10.12
N LEU A 23 -19.28 -2.01 -9.36
CA LEU A 23 -18.92 -1.35 -8.11
C LEU A 23 -18.37 -2.35 -7.08
N LEU A 24 -18.97 -3.54 -6.98
CA LEU A 24 -18.49 -4.59 -6.09
C LEU A 24 -17.08 -5.07 -6.47
N VAL A 25 -16.81 -5.30 -7.75
CA VAL A 25 -15.47 -5.67 -8.25
C VAL A 25 -14.45 -4.58 -7.94
N VAL A 26 -14.80 -3.31 -8.17
CA VAL A 26 -13.96 -2.16 -7.81
C VAL A 26 -13.65 -2.17 -6.30
N CYS A 27 -14.66 -2.33 -5.46
CA CYS A 27 -14.51 -2.44 -4.02
C CYS A 27 -13.59 -3.60 -3.62
N LEU A 28 -13.74 -4.78 -4.24
CA LEU A 28 -12.88 -5.94 -3.95
C LEU A 28 -11.43 -5.69 -4.36
N ILE A 29 -11.19 -5.04 -5.50
CA ILE A 29 -9.84 -4.67 -5.95
C ILE A 29 -9.20 -3.69 -4.95
N VAL A 30 -9.92 -2.64 -4.57
CA VAL A 30 -9.43 -1.64 -3.59
C VAL A 30 -9.18 -2.26 -2.22
N PHE A 31 -10.08 -3.16 -1.78
CA PHE A 31 -9.90 -3.92 -0.55
C PHE A 31 -8.65 -4.80 -0.60
N ALA A 32 -8.45 -5.54 -1.69
CA ALA A 32 -7.29 -6.40 -1.88
C ALA A 32 -5.99 -5.60 -1.96
N GLU A 33 -5.99 -4.48 -2.68
CA GLU A 33 -4.84 -3.59 -2.82
C GLU A 33 -4.42 -2.99 -1.47
N THR A 34 -5.39 -2.54 -0.68
CA THR A 34 -5.13 -1.92 0.63
C THR A 34 -4.83 -2.92 1.74
N GLY A 35 -5.39 -4.14 1.69
CA GLY A 35 -5.30 -5.11 2.78
C GLY A 35 -4.29 -6.24 2.62
N LEU A 36 -3.92 -6.65 1.40
CA LEU A 36 -3.15 -7.88 1.18
C LEU A 36 -1.64 -7.68 0.95
N LEU A 37 -1.09 -6.45 1.07
CA LEU A 37 0.30 -6.12 0.67
C LEU A 37 0.62 -6.37 -0.82
N VAL A 38 -0.33 -6.93 -1.58
CA VAL A 38 -0.28 -7.13 -3.04
C VAL A 38 -0.58 -5.82 -3.78
N GLY A 39 -0.83 -4.72 -3.07
CA GLY A 39 -1.26 -3.46 -3.64
C GLY A 39 -0.29 -2.80 -4.61
N PHE A 40 0.98 -3.20 -4.62
CA PHE A 40 1.91 -2.77 -5.65
C PHE A 40 1.55 -3.32 -7.05
N LEU A 41 0.63 -4.27 -7.20
CA LEU A 41 0.33 -4.92 -8.48
C LEU A 41 -0.91 -4.38 -9.18
N LEU A 42 -1.81 -3.72 -8.45
CA LEU A 42 -3.14 -3.34 -8.94
C LEU A 42 -3.23 -1.82 -9.09
N PRO A 43 -3.63 -1.28 -10.25
CA PRO A 43 -3.76 0.16 -10.47
C PRO A 43 -5.07 0.71 -9.89
N GLY A 44 -5.21 0.70 -8.56
CA GLY A 44 -6.44 1.14 -7.90
C GLY A 44 -6.76 2.60 -8.14
N ASP A 45 -5.79 3.52 -8.06
CA ASP A 45 -6.04 4.96 -8.25
C ASP A 45 -6.70 5.28 -9.58
N THR A 46 -6.15 4.70 -10.66
CA THR A 46 -6.69 4.85 -12.01
C THR A 46 -8.11 4.31 -12.08
N LEU A 47 -8.36 3.17 -11.44
CA LEU A 47 -9.66 2.53 -11.39
C LEU A 47 -10.69 3.34 -10.58
N LEU A 48 -10.30 3.99 -9.47
CA LEU A 48 -11.18 4.92 -8.73
C LEU A 48 -11.56 6.14 -9.60
N ILE A 49 -10.59 6.75 -10.28
CA ILE A 49 -10.83 7.93 -11.13
C ILE A 49 -11.77 7.56 -12.29
N ILE A 50 -11.52 6.43 -12.95
CA ILE A 50 -12.40 5.92 -14.00
C ILE A 50 -13.80 5.64 -13.44
N THR A 51 -13.90 4.95 -12.29
CA THR A 51 -15.20 4.66 -11.67
C THR A 51 -15.98 5.95 -11.36
N GLY A 52 -15.30 6.99 -10.87
CA GLY A 52 -15.88 8.31 -10.67
C GLY A 52 -16.35 8.98 -11.97
N LEU A 53 -15.56 8.88 -13.04
CA LEU A 53 -15.92 9.40 -14.36
C LEU A 53 -17.16 8.71 -14.93
N PHE A 54 -17.30 7.41 -14.73
CA PHE A 54 -18.49 6.67 -15.15
C PHE A 54 -19.70 6.99 -14.27
N ALA A 55 -19.51 7.35 -13.00
CA ALA A 55 -20.59 7.81 -12.11
C ALA A 55 -21.15 9.19 -12.51
N PHE A 56 -20.47 9.93 -13.38
CA PHE A 56 -20.98 11.17 -13.97
C PHE A 56 -22.14 10.92 -14.95
N HIS A 57 -22.21 9.74 -15.57
CA HIS A 57 -23.35 9.36 -16.39
C HIS A 57 -24.25 8.36 -15.65
N PRO A 58 -25.56 8.32 -15.94
CA PRO A 58 -26.49 7.37 -15.32
C PRO A 58 -26.16 5.88 -15.57
N GLY A 59 -25.08 5.55 -16.29
CA GLY A 59 -24.68 4.19 -16.66
C GLY A 59 -24.34 3.27 -15.48
N LEU A 60 -23.92 3.80 -14.32
CA LEU A 60 -23.69 2.98 -13.11
C LEU A 60 -24.96 2.74 -12.28
N GLY A 61 -26.03 3.53 -12.47
CA GLY A 61 -27.26 3.42 -11.70
C GLY A 61 -27.17 3.84 -10.22
N PHE A 62 -25.99 4.26 -9.74
CA PHE A 62 -25.79 4.77 -8.37
C PHE A 62 -25.40 6.24 -8.37
N PRO A 63 -25.86 7.01 -7.38
CA PRO A 63 -25.39 8.37 -7.22
C PRO A 63 -23.92 8.38 -6.77
N PRO A 64 -23.14 9.42 -7.15
CA PRO A 64 -21.69 9.46 -6.95
C PRO A 64 -21.27 9.37 -5.47
N TRP A 65 -22.11 9.86 -4.55
CA TRP A 65 -21.85 9.75 -3.11
C TRP A 65 -21.93 8.30 -2.60
N VAL A 66 -22.80 7.45 -3.16
CA VAL A 66 -22.86 6.01 -2.80
C VAL A 66 -21.60 5.31 -3.26
N VAL A 67 -21.15 5.60 -4.48
CA VAL A 67 -19.91 5.04 -5.05
C VAL A 67 -18.71 5.44 -4.18
N ALA A 68 -18.60 6.73 -3.84
CA ALA A 68 -17.54 7.23 -2.96
C ALA A 68 -17.55 6.57 -1.58
N LEU A 69 -18.72 6.38 -0.96
CA LEU A 69 -18.85 5.71 0.33
C LEU A 69 -18.51 4.22 0.25
N ALA A 70 -18.97 3.51 -0.79
CA ALA A 70 -18.67 2.09 -0.98
C ALA A 70 -17.16 1.84 -1.15
N ILE A 71 -16.50 2.68 -1.96
CA ILE A 71 -15.04 2.65 -2.14
C ILE A 71 -14.32 3.00 -0.84
N GLY A 72 -14.75 4.04 -0.13
CA GLY A 72 -14.20 4.43 1.17
C GLY A 72 -14.31 3.32 2.21
N LEU A 73 -15.45 2.63 2.27
CA LEU A 73 -15.67 1.48 3.15
C LEU A 73 -14.77 0.31 2.78
N ALA A 74 -14.65 -0.03 1.50
CA ALA A 74 -13.75 -1.08 1.04
C ALA A 74 -12.28 -0.79 1.38
N ALA A 75 -11.84 0.45 1.17
CA ALA A 75 -10.49 0.91 1.50
C ALA A 75 -10.24 0.97 3.02
N PHE A 76 -11.26 1.26 3.81
CA PHE A 76 -11.19 1.22 5.27
C PHE A 76 -11.03 -0.22 5.77
N LEU A 77 -11.92 -1.12 5.32
CA LEU A 77 -11.89 -2.54 5.68
C LEU A 77 -10.57 -3.22 5.27
N GLY A 78 -10.05 -2.89 4.09
CA GLY A 78 -8.75 -3.40 3.66
C GLY A 78 -7.63 -2.90 4.57
N GLY A 79 -7.64 -1.62 4.96
CA GLY A 79 -6.71 -1.07 5.95
C GLY A 79 -6.78 -1.78 7.31
N GLU A 80 -7.98 -2.03 7.84
CA GLU A 80 -8.16 -2.79 9.08
C GLU A 80 -7.59 -4.21 8.97
N VAL A 81 -7.83 -4.90 7.85
CA VAL A 81 -7.25 -6.23 7.59
C VAL A 81 -5.73 -6.16 7.53
N GLY A 82 -5.17 -5.17 6.86
CA GLY A 82 -3.72 -4.94 6.82
C GLY A 82 -3.12 -4.71 8.22
N TYR A 83 -3.77 -3.88 9.04
CA TYR A 83 -3.35 -3.67 10.43
C TYR A 83 -3.40 -4.96 11.24
N LEU A 84 -4.49 -5.74 11.15
CA LEU A 84 -4.64 -6.99 11.89
C LEU A 84 -3.62 -8.04 11.44
N ILE A 85 -3.31 -8.10 10.14
CA ILE A 85 -2.23 -8.94 9.61
C ILE A 85 -0.90 -8.53 10.24
N GLY A 86 -0.57 -7.23 10.23
CA GLY A 86 0.65 -6.72 10.85
C GLY A 86 0.73 -6.96 12.35
N HIS A 87 -0.37 -6.75 13.07
CA HIS A 87 -0.46 -6.92 14.52
C HIS A 87 -0.32 -8.39 14.94
N LYS A 88 -0.92 -9.31 14.18
CA LYS A 88 -0.82 -10.75 14.43
C LYS A 88 0.52 -11.34 13.95
N ALA A 89 1.10 -10.80 12.88
CA ALA A 89 2.38 -11.24 12.34
C ALA A 89 3.57 -10.65 13.13
N GLY A 90 3.40 -9.50 13.78
CA GLY A 90 4.43 -8.80 14.55
C GLY A 90 5.25 -9.70 15.45
N PRO A 91 4.64 -10.46 16.40
CA PRO A 91 5.39 -11.32 17.32
C PRO A 91 6.26 -12.37 16.60
N LYS A 92 5.75 -12.97 15.51
CA LYS A 92 6.47 -13.99 14.73
C LYS A 92 7.55 -13.41 13.82
N ILE A 93 7.45 -12.14 13.45
CA ILE A 93 8.45 -11.42 12.64
C ILE A 93 9.62 -10.96 13.53
N PHE A 94 9.35 -10.49 14.75
CA PHE A 94 10.39 -10.12 15.71
C PHE A 94 11.16 -11.33 16.27
N GLU A 95 10.54 -12.51 16.33
CA GLU A 95 11.21 -13.75 16.74
C GLU A 95 12.09 -14.37 15.65
N ARG A 96 11.88 -14.01 14.36
CA ARG A 96 12.62 -14.60 13.24
C ARG A 96 13.63 -13.60 12.71
N LYS A 97 14.85 -13.64 13.28
CA LYS A 97 16.03 -12.98 12.72
C LYS A 97 16.11 -13.30 11.22
N GLU A 98 16.23 -12.21 10.44
CA GLU A 98 16.62 -12.19 9.03
C GLU A 98 15.64 -12.82 8.01
N SER A 99 14.75 -11.99 7.45
CA SER A 99 14.36 -12.15 6.04
C SER A 99 14.07 -10.78 5.42
N GLY A 100 14.74 -10.48 4.31
CA GLY A 100 15.02 -9.12 3.80
C GLY A 100 13.86 -8.19 3.40
N LEU A 101 12.59 -8.59 3.58
CA LEU A 101 11.43 -7.69 3.42
C LEU A 101 10.99 -7.03 4.75
N PHE A 102 11.31 -7.65 5.89
CA PHE A 102 10.93 -7.22 7.24
C PHE A 102 12.17 -7.18 8.15
N SER A 103 13.22 -6.48 7.71
CA SER A 103 14.40 -6.18 8.55
C SER A 103 13.97 -5.40 9.81
N ILE A 104 14.63 -5.66 10.94
CA ILE A 104 14.47 -4.89 12.18
C ILE A 104 14.63 -3.39 11.91
N GLU A 105 15.50 -3.00 10.98
CA GLU A 105 15.69 -1.61 10.57
C GLU A 105 14.45 -1.03 9.87
N ASN A 106 13.73 -1.81 9.06
CA ASN A 106 12.46 -1.37 8.46
C ASN A 106 11.38 -1.19 9.52
N VAL A 107 11.41 -2.02 10.57
CA VAL A 107 10.46 -1.96 11.68
C VAL A 107 10.78 -0.78 12.61
N GLU A 108 12.05 -0.49 12.89
CA GLU A 108 12.46 0.70 13.62
C GLU A 108 12.22 1.99 12.83
N ARG A 109 12.51 2.02 11.53
CA ARG A 109 12.16 3.16 10.66
C ARG A 109 10.66 3.39 10.60
N THR A 110 9.89 2.30 10.55
CA THR A 110 8.43 2.33 10.64
C THR A 110 7.98 2.91 11.97
N ASN A 111 8.54 2.41 13.08
CA ASN A 111 8.19 2.87 14.41
C ASN A 111 8.56 4.35 14.58
N ALA A 112 9.73 4.78 14.09
CA ALA A 112 10.15 6.18 14.07
C ALA A 112 9.24 7.05 13.19
N PHE A 113 8.74 6.54 12.06
CA PHE A 113 7.79 7.25 11.19
C PHE A 113 6.44 7.46 11.90
N PHE A 114 5.89 6.42 12.52
CA PHE A 114 4.65 6.52 13.28
C PHE A 114 4.81 7.31 14.58
N THR A 115 5.96 7.22 15.25
CA THR A 115 6.26 8.01 16.46
C THR A 115 6.43 9.49 16.13
N ARG A 116 6.99 9.83 14.96
CA ARG A 116 7.22 11.23 14.53
C ARG A 116 5.98 11.92 13.95
N PHE A 117 5.12 11.20 13.24
CA PHE A 117 3.96 11.77 12.53
C PHE A 117 2.59 11.33 13.08
N GLY A 118 2.57 10.38 14.01
CA GLY A 118 1.36 9.92 14.71
C GLY A 118 0.27 9.41 13.77
N GLY A 119 -0.98 9.68 14.12
CA GLY A 119 -2.14 9.31 13.32
C GLY A 119 -2.27 10.01 11.97
N LEU A 120 -1.74 11.22 11.83
CA LEU A 120 -1.74 11.94 10.56
C LEU A 120 -0.90 11.20 9.50
N ALA A 121 0.12 10.46 9.92
CA ALA A 121 0.92 9.60 9.05
C ALA A 121 0.06 8.59 8.29
N VAL A 122 -0.96 8.02 8.94
CA VAL A 122 -1.89 7.02 8.35
C VAL A 122 -2.72 7.65 7.23
N ILE A 123 -3.13 8.91 7.41
CA ILE A 123 -3.90 9.65 6.39
C ILE A 123 -3.00 9.97 5.21
N VAL A 124 -1.84 10.58 5.47
CA VAL A 124 -0.90 11.01 4.41
C VAL A 124 -0.35 9.81 3.63
N ALA A 125 -0.09 8.69 4.31
CA ALA A 125 0.38 7.46 3.69
C ALA A 125 -0.51 7.00 2.52
N ARG A 126 -1.83 7.22 2.60
CA ARG A 126 -2.79 6.80 1.55
C ARG A 126 -2.58 7.52 0.21
N PHE A 127 -2.05 8.74 0.23
CA PHE A 127 -1.77 9.53 -0.97
C PHE A 127 -0.44 9.18 -1.62
N VAL A 128 0.41 8.40 -0.95
CA VAL A 128 1.70 7.96 -1.48
C VAL A 128 1.59 6.48 -1.86
N PRO A 129 1.54 6.12 -3.16
CA PRO A 129 1.21 4.78 -3.62
C PRO A 129 2.03 3.65 -2.99
N ILE A 130 3.34 3.88 -2.78
CA ILE A 130 4.20 2.89 -2.14
C ILE A 130 3.87 2.78 -0.66
N VAL A 131 3.77 3.91 0.04
CA VAL A 131 3.59 3.95 1.50
C VAL A 131 2.23 3.40 1.91
N ARG A 132 1.16 3.63 1.14
CA ARG A 132 -0.19 3.18 1.49
C ARG A 132 -0.33 1.67 1.66
N THR A 133 0.47 0.90 0.93
CA THR A 133 0.39 -0.57 0.95
C THR A 133 1.08 -1.12 2.20
N PHE A 134 2.18 -0.49 2.61
CA PHE A 134 2.93 -0.91 3.79
C PHE A 134 2.38 -0.31 5.09
N ALA A 135 1.83 0.90 5.05
CA ALA A 135 1.45 1.64 6.26
C ALA A 135 0.47 0.89 7.20
N PRO A 136 -0.60 0.21 6.74
CA PRO A 136 -1.48 -0.56 7.61
C PRO A 136 -0.74 -1.66 8.38
N VAL A 137 0.04 -2.46 7.67
CA VAL A 137 0.81 -3.57 8.25
C VAL A 137 1.89 -3.05 9.19
N ALA A 138 2.58 -2.00 8.76
CA ALA A 138 3.62 -1.32 9.52
C ALA A 138 3.07 -0.74 10.84
N ALA A 139 1.88 -0.13 10.82
CA ALA A 139 1.19 0.34 12.03
C ALA A 139 0.78 -0.82 12.97
N GLY A 140 0.37 -1.96 12.40
CA GLY A 140 0.04 -3.17 13.15
C GLY A 140 1.25 -3.78 13.86
N VAL A 141 2.37 -3.91 13.15
CA VAL A 141 3.65 -4.41 13.69
C VAL A 141 4.18 -3.49 14.80
N GLY A 142 4.04 -2.17 14.61
CA GLY A 142 4.39 -1.16 15.61
C GLY A 142 3.45 -1.10 16.83
N HIS A 143 2.44 -1.98 16.92
CA HIS A 143 1.47 -2.02 18.01
C HIS A 143 0.81 -0.66 18.31
N MET A 144 0.58 0.16 17.28
CA MET A 144 -0.12 1.43 17.42
C MET A 144 -1.52 1.19 18.01
N ASP A 145 -1.98 2.04 18.94
CA ASP A 145 -3.32 1.94 19.53
C ASP A 145 -4.40 1.73 18.46
N TYR A 146 -5.07 0.57 18.47
CA TYR A 146 -6.07 0.20 17.46
C TYR A 146 -7.14 1.28 17.27
N ARG A 147 -7.66 1.85 18.36
CA ARG A 147 -8.67 2.92 18.32
C ARG A 147 -8.19 4.17 17.58
N LYS A 148 -6.92 4.56 17.78
CA LYS A 148 -6.33 5.70 17.08
C LYS A 148 -6.17 5.33 15.62
N TYR A 149 -5.55 4.20 15.33
CA TYR A 149 -5.35 3.71 13.97
C TYR A 149 -6.66 3.70 13.19
N THR A 150 -7.70 3.01 13.68
CA THR A 150 -9.01 2.89 13.01
C THR A 150 -9.64 4.26 12.72
N PHE A 151 -9.54 5.22 13.65
CA PHE A 151 -10.07 6.56 13.44
C PHE A 151 -9.36 7.31 12.30
N TYR A 152 -8.02 7.35 12.32
CA TYR A 152 -7.25 7.99 11.26
C TYR A 152 -7.33 7.23 9.93
N ASN A 153 -7.42 5.90 9.99
CA ASN A 153 -7.61 5.02 8.86
C ASN A 153 -8.95 5.30 8.16
N LEU A 154 -10.04 5.45 8.93
CA LEU A 154 -11.35 5.80 8.40
C LEU A 154 -11.36 7.16 7.73
N ILE A 155 -10.81 8.19 8.38
CA ILE A 155 -10.71 9.54 7.78
C ILE A 155 -9.91 9.47 6.49
N GLY A 156 -8.74 8.82 6.52
CA GLY A 156 -7.90 8.67 5.35
C GLY A 156 -8.60 7.90 4.22
N ALA A 157 -9.32 6.82 4.53
CA ALA A 157 -10.05 6.01 3.55
C ALA A 157 -11.18 6.79 2.90
N VAL A 158 -11.94 7.56 3.68
CA VAL A 158 -13.03 8.41 3.17
C VAL A 158 -12.46 9.56 2.34
N VAL A 159 -11.46 10.28 2.82
CA VAL A 159 -10.89 11.43 2.09
C VAL A 159 -10.22 10.97 0.79
N TRP A 160 -9.45 9.88 0.82
CA TRP A 160 -8.81 9.34 -0.38
C TRP A 160 -9.84 8.73 -1.35
N GLY A 161 -10.72 7.85 -0.87
CA GLY A 161 -11.70 7.15 -1.68
C GLY A 161 -12.71 8.10 -2.30
N ALA A 162 -13.28 8.99 -1.48
CA ALA A 162 -14.18 10.04 -1.99
C ALA A 162 -13.42 11.04 -2.84
N GLY A 163 -12.22 11.48 -2.45
CA GLY A 163 -11.44 12.46 -3.18
C GLY A 163 -11.13 12.02 -4.61
N LEU A 164 -10.62 10.81 -4.81
CA LEU A 164 -10.33 10.27 -6.15
C LEU A 164 -11.60 10.00 -6.96
N THR A 165 -12.65 9.49 -6.32
CA THR A 165 -13.95 9.25 -6.99
C THR A 165 -14.58 10.56 -7.44
N PHE A 166 -14.60 11.58 -6.59
CA PHE A 166 -15.13 12.90 -6.93
C PHE A 166 -14.25 13.62 -7.95
N ALA A 167 -12.92 13.44 -7.90
CA ALA A 167 -12.03 13.96 -8.94
C ALA A 167 -12.40 13.35 -10.31
N GLY A 168 -12.59 12.03 -10.38
CA GLY A 168 -13.08 11.35 -11.58
C GLY A 168 -14.44 11.87 -12.05
N TYR A 169 -15.38 12.06 -11.12
CA TYR A 169 -16.69 12.64 -11.41
C TYR A 169 -16.59 14.06 -11.99
N LEU A 170 -15.70 14.90 -11.43
CA LEU A 170 -15.43 16.24 -11.92
C LEU A 170 -14.82 16.24 -13.33
N LEU A 171 -13.95 15.28 -13.64
CA LEU A 171 -13.40 15.11 -15.00
C LEU A 171 -14.51 14.83 -16.03
N GLY A 172 -15.64 14.26 -15.61
CA GLY A 172 -16.82 14.07 -16.45
C GLY A 172 -17.42 15.35 -17.00
N TYR A 173 -17.25 16.47 -16.30
CA TYR A 173 -17.70 17.79 -16.77
C TYR A 173 -16.79 18.40 -17.84
N ILE A 174 -15.67 17.77 -18.17
CA ILE A 174 -14.72 18.22 -19.20
C ILE A 174 -14.82 17.27 -20.40
N PRO A 175 -15.68 17.56 -21.41
CA PRO A 175 -15.94 16.65 -22.52
C PRO A 175 -14.70 16.08 -23.22
N PRO A 176 -13.67 16.88 -23.60
CA PRO A 176 -12.52 16.34 -24.31
C PRO A 176 -11.70 15.34 -23.47
N VAL A 177 -11.69 15.49 -22.14
CA VAL A 177 -10.99 14.57 -21.25
C VAL A 177 -11.84 13.33 -20.99
N ALA A 178 -13.14 13.51 -20.77
CA ALA A 178 -14.08 12.40 -20.58
C ALA A 178 -14.12 11.47 -21.80
N ASP A 179 -14.16 12.03 -23.00
CA ASP A 179 -14.16 11.27 -24.26
C ASP A 179 -12.84 10.53 -24.47
N PHE A 180 -11.70 11.17 -24.15
CA PHE A 180 -10.40 10.50 -24.20
C PHE A 180 -10.35 9.30 -23.26
N VAL A 181 -10.72 9.47 -21.98
CA VAL A 181 -10.65 8.37 -21.01
C VAL A 181 -11.60 7.23 -21.40
N ARG A 182 -12.78 7.52 -21.95
CA ARG A 182 -13.72 6.48 -22.43
C ARG A 182 -13.17 5.71 -23.61
N ASN A 183 -12.61 6.40 -24.61
CA ASN A 183 -12.08 5.77 -25.82
C ASN A 183 -10.80 4.97 -25.58
N TYR A 184 -10.03 5.32 -24.54
CA TYR A 184 -8.73 4.71 -24.24
C TYR A 184 -8.71 3.96 -22.91
N ILE A 185 -9.87 3.63 -22.33
CA ILE A 185 -9.96 2.98 -21.00
C ILE A 185 -9.12 1.70 -20.92
N ASP A 186 -9.23 0.83 -21.92
CA ASP A 186 -8.51 -0.44 -21.95
C ASP A 186 -7.00 -0.23 -22.02
N ILE A 187 -6.57 0.74 -22.82
CA ILE A 187 -5.16 1.11 -22.99
C ILE A 187 -4.62 1.76 -21.72
N ILE A 188 -5.39 2.63 -21.07
CA ILE A 188 -5.02 3.29 -19.82
C ILE A 188 -4.86 2.25 -18.70
N LEU A 189 -5.82 1.34 -18.55
CA LEU A 189 -5.75 0.26 -17.56
C LEU A 189 -4.58 -0.67 -17.85
N LEU A 190 -4.40 -1.12 -19.09
CA LEU A 190 -3.27 -1.95 -19.49
C LEU A 190 -1.94 -1.25 -19.23
N ALA A 191 -1.82 0.02 -19.60
CA ALA A 191 -0.62 0.81 -19.36
C ALA A 191 -0.34 0.97 -17.87
N ALA A 192 -1.36 1.23 -17.04
CA ALA A 192 -1.21 1.34 -15.59
C ALA A 192 -0.74 0.01 -14.96
N VAL A 193 -1.31 -1.12 -15.40
CA VAL A 193 -0.89 -2.47 -15.00
C VAL A 193 0.57 -2.73 -15.39
N VAL A 194 0.93 -2.46 -16.65
CA VAL A 194 2.29 -2.68 -17.17
C VAL A 194 3.31 -1.78 -16.47
N LEU A 195 3.01 -0.49 -16.30
CA LEU A 195 3.91 0.46 -15.64
C LEU A 195 4.18 0.08 -14.18
N THR A 196 3.20 -0.53 -13.54
CA THR A 196 3.24 -0.98 -12.15
C THR A 196 3.98 -2.33 -12.01
N LEU A 197 3.74 -3.28 -12.92
CA LEU A 197 4.39 -4.60 -12.95
C LEU A 197 5.83 -4.56 -13.46
N ALA A 198 6.13 -3.74 -14.48
CA ALA A 198 7.43 -3.71 -15.15
C ALA A 198 8.62 -3.48 -14.20
N PRO A 199 8.64 -2.45 -13.31
CA PRO A 199 9.74 -2.25 -12.38
C PRO A 199 9.85 -3.38 -11.37
N THR A 200 8.73 -3.93 -10.91
CA THR A 200 8.75 -5.04 -9.94
C THR A 200 9.28 -6.33 -10.55
N ILE A 201 8.83 -6.68 -11.76
CA ILE A 201 9.34 -7.84 -12.49
C ILE A 201 10.82 -7.64 -12.82
N TYR A 202 11.21 -6.44 -13.25
CA TYR A 202 12.61 -6.12 -13.52
C TYR A 202 13.49 -6.32 -12.30
N HIS A 203 13.09 -5.78 -11.14
CA HIS A 203 13.82 -5.98 -9.88
C HIS A 203 13.86 -7.45 -9.44
N TYR A 204 12.76 -8.19 -9.58
CA TYR A 204 12.67 -9.61 -9.23
C TYR A 204 13.54 -10.50 -10.13
N VAL A 205 13.56 -10.21 -11.43
CA VAL A 205 14.41 -10.93 -12.40
C VAL A 205 15.87 -10.57 -12.20
N GLN A 206 16.19 -9.30 -11.90
CA GLN A 206 17.57 -8.88 -11.63
C GLN A 206 18.10 -9.49 -10.33
N SER A 207 17.29 -9.55 -9.27
CA SER A 207 17.67 -10.19 -8.00
C SER A 207 17.86 -11.69 -8.16
N SER A 208 16.97 -12.37 -8.90
CA SER A 208 17.10 -13.79 -9.22
C SER A 208 18.28 -14.10 -10.14
N ARG A 209 18.62 -13.20 -11.07
CA ARG A 209 19.80 -13.34 -11.95
C ARG A 209 21.10 -13.10 -11.19
N LYS A 210 21.14 -12.14 -10.25
CA LYS A 210 22.29 -11.97 -9.34
C LYS A 210 22.47 -13.18 -8.43
N ALA A 211 21.38 -13.74 -7.88
CA ALA A 211 21.42 -14.94 -7.05
C ALA A 211 21.91 -16.17 -7.84
N LYS A 212 21.39 -16.39 -9.05
CA LYS A 212 21.86 -17.48 -9.93
C LYS A 212 23.29 -17.28 -10.43
N ARG A 213 23.72 -16.04 -10.67
CA ARG A 213 25.08 -15.73 -11.13
C ARG A 213 26.11 -15.84 -10.01
N LYS A 214 25.76 -15.52 -8.76
CA LYS A 214 26.58 -15.81 -7.57
C LYS A 214 26.66 -17.33 -7.31
N ALA A 215 25.53 -18.03 -7.38
CA ALA A 215 25.52 -19.50 -7.24
C ALA A 215 26.29 -20.24 -8.36
N ALA A 216 26.32 -19.69 -9.58
CA ALA A 216 27.07 -20.26 -10.70
C ALA A 216 28.56 -19.84 -10.72
N ALA A 217 28.94 -18.81 -9.96
CA ALA A 217 30.34 -18.36 -9.85
C ALA A 217 31.16 -19.18 -8.85
N GLY A 218 30.54 -20.08 -8.08
CA GLY A 218 31.24 -20.90 -7.09
C GLY A 218 31.86 -20.10 -5.95
N GLU A 219 31.44 -18.85 -5.75
CA GLU A 219 31.67 -18.16 -4.49
C GLU A 219 30.80 -18.86 -3.46
N ASP A 220 31.39 -19.79 -2.72
CA ASP A 220 30.83 -20.28 -1.47
C ASP A 220 30.38 -19.04 -0.70
N VAL A 221 29.10 -19.04 -0.29
CA VAL A 221 28.61 -18.09 0.70
C VAL A 221 29.21 -18.53 2.03
N GLU A 222 30.52 -18.44 2.15
CA GLU A 222 31.19 -18.35 3.43
C GLU A 222 30.86 -16.94 3.89
N THR A 223 29.80 -16.83 4.69
CA THR A 223 29.56 -15.63 5.50
C THR A 223 30.85 -15.40 6.27
N ASP A 224 31.65 -14.46 5.77
CA ASP A 224 32.87 -14.01 6.42
C ASP A 224 32.48 -13.61 7.85
N PRO A 225 33.02 -14.29 8.89
CA PRO A 225 32.70 -13.98 10.28
C PRO A 225 32.92 -12.48 10.59
N THR A 226 33.82 -11.85 9.84
CA THR A 226 34.16 -10.43 9.95
C THR A 226 33.05 -9.50 9.41
N GLU A 227 32.34 -9.88 8.34
CA GLU A 227 31.23 -9.10 7.77
C GLU A 227 29.94 -9.25 8.62
N ALA A 228 29.79 -10.40 9.28
CA ALA A 228 28.74 -10.60 10.29
C ALA A 228 29.01 -9.80 11.58
N GLU A 229 30.28 -9.60 11.96
CA GLU A 229 30.67 -8.76 13.11
C GLU A 229 30.47 -7.26 12.83
N GLU A 230 30.69 -6.81 11.59
CA GLU A 230 30.49 -5.40 11.20
C GLU A 230 29.00 -5.00 11.11
N LEU A 231 28.10 -5.98 10.95
CA LEU A 231 26.64 -5.82 10.97
C LEU A 231 26.02 -6.00 12.37
N VAL A 232 26.81 -6.36 13.38
CA VAL A 232 26.39 -6.35 14.79
C VAL A 232 26.57 -4.92 15.32
N LEU A 233 25.44 -4.23 15.47
CA LEU A 233 25.38 -2.91 16.14
C LEU A 233 26.08 -2.98 17.51
N ASP A 234 27.04 -2.07 17.70
CA ASP A 234 27.89 -1.96 18.90
C ASP A 234 27.03 -1.79 20.16
N GLY A 235 27.04 -2.79 21.04
CA GLY A 235 26.24 -2.83 22.27
C GLY A 235 26.60 -1.75 23.29
N THR A 236 27.72 -1.05 23.09
CA THR A 236 28.18 0.03 23.98
C THR A 236 27.38 1.34 23.83
N LEU A 237 26.61 1.50 22.74
CA LEU A 237 25.71 2.64 22.53
C LEU A 237 24.49 2.64 23.46
N PHE A 238 24.13 1.50 24.06
CA PHE A 238 22.97 1.35 24.94
C PHE A 238 23.28 1.58 26.44
N ASP A 239 24.54 1.79 26.82
CA ASP A 239 24.95 1.89 28.23
C ASP A 239 25.40 3.31 28.67
N GLN A 240 25.44 4.30 27.76
CA GLN A 240 25.90 5.65 28.11
C GLN A 240 24.89 6.52 28.88
N ASP A 241 23.63 6.09 29.05
CA ASP A 241 22.60 6.93 29.69
C ASP A 241 22.24 6.51 31.13
N LYS A 242 22.96 5.55 31.73
CA LYS A 242 22.66 5.07 33.10
C LYS A 242 23.49 5.67 34.23
N ASP A 243 24.52 6.48 33.93
CA ASP A 243 25.48 6.90 34.96
C ASP A 243 25.48 8.40 35.30
N ASN A 244 24.54 9.21 34.78
CA ASN A 244 24.54 10.66 35.04
C ASN A 244 23.43 11.19 35.98
N ASP A 245 22.82 10.36 36.84
CA ASP A 245 21.86 10.90 37.82
C ASP A 245 21.83 10.20 39.19
N ARG A 246 23.02 10.00 39.78
CA ARG A 246 23.14 9.74 41.23
C ARG A 246 24.12 10.71 41.88
N PRO A 247 23.65 11.76 42.58
CA PRO A 247 24.53 12.64 43.33
C PRO A 247 25.22 11.88 44.46
N GLY A 248 26.52 12.15 44.62
CA GLY A 248 27.48 11.30 45.29
C GLY A 248 27.18 11.00 46.76
N ARG A 249 27.47 9.76 47.14
CA ARG A 249 27.58 9.38 48.55
C ARG A 249 28.72 8.37 48.74
N THR A 250 29.94 8.88 48.88
CA THR A 250 30.99 8.25 49.69
C THR A 250 32.06 9.28 50.05
N ARG A 251 32.29 9.48 51.35
CA ARG A 251 33.64 9.47 51.93
C ARG A 251 33.59 9.33 53.45
N GLY A 252 34.16 8.23 53.94
CA GLY A 252 35.05 8.20 55.10
C GLY A 252 34.43 8.03 56.49
N ALA A 253 34.49 6.80 57.01
CA ALA A 253 35.14 6.45 58.28
C ALA A 253 35.37 4.93 58.32
#